data_AF-A0A2R4WIB4-F1
#
_entry.id   AF-A0A2R4WIB4-F1
#
_cell.length_a   1.000
_cell.length_b   1.000
_cell.length_c   1.000
_cell.angle_alpha   90.00
_cell.angle_beta   90.00
_cell.angle_gamma   90.00
#
_symmetry.space_group_name_H-M   'P 1'
#
loop_
_entity.id
_entity.type
_entity.pdbx_description
1 polymer ?
#
loop_
_entity_poly.entity_id
_entity_poly.type
_entity_poly.pdbx_seq_one_letter_code
_entity_poly.pdbx_strand_id
1 'polypeptide(L)' 'MTHPPAEPEPIDIIARELHELTRHRIQQCPAWEDLDPSDPLEAGLIRWAYERARDFVGMYGGAEE' A
#
# COMPACT_ATOMS: atom_id res chain seq x y z
N MET A 1 22.06 -5.66 16.00
CA MET A 1 21.58 -6.40 14.82
C MET A 1 20.11 -6.71 15.06
N THR A 2 19.31 -6.56 14.00
CA THR A 2 17.91 -6.98 13.84
C THR A 2 16.90 -6.39 14.84
N HIS A 3 16.39 -5.20 14.50
CA HIS A 3 15.00 -4.87 14.81
C HIS A 3 14.13 -6.02 14.26
N PRO A 4 13.17 -6.58 15.01
CA PRO A 4 12.21 -7.49 14.40
C PRO A 4 11.52 -6.74 13.26
N PRO A 5 11.21 -7.38 12.12
CA PRO A 5 10.28 -6.77 11.19
C PRO A 5 9.02 -6.51 12.00
N ALA A 6 8.70 -5.24 12.22
CA ALA A 6 7.41 -4.91 12.79
C ALA A 6 6.38 -5.65 11.94
N GLU A 7 5.53 -6.45 12.57
CA GLU A 7 4.46 -7.12 11.82
C GLU A 7 3.74 -6.04 11.03
N PRO A 8 3.60 -6.19 9.70
CA PRO A 8 3.01 -5.16 8.87
C PRO A 8 1.62 -4.84 9.41
N GLU A 9 1.32 -3.57 9.60
CA GLU A 9 0.00 -3.16 10.06
C GLU A 9 -1.03 -3.62 9.02
N PRO A 10 -2.29 -3.89 9.42
CA PRO A 10 -3.33 -4.30 8.48
C PRO A 10 -3.48 -3.36 7.28
N ILE A 11 -3.22 -2.06 7.50
CA ILE A 11 -3.23 -1.04 6.46
C ILE A 11 -2.09 -1.20 5.44
N ASP A 12 -0.91 -1.66 5.86
CA ASP A 12 0.23 -1.93 4.97
C ASP A 12 -0.10 -3.10 4.03
N ILE A 13 -0.76 -4.12 4.57
CA ILE A 13 -1.21 -5.28 3.79
C ILE A 13 -2.22 -4.82 2.74
N ILE A 14 -3.24 -4.04 3.15
CA ILE A 14 -4.27 -3.55 2.23
C ILE A 14 -3.67 -2.63 1.16
N ALA A 15 -2.75 -1.72 1.53
CA ALA A 15 -2.07 -0.84 0.59
C ALA A 15 -1.29 -1.65 -0.47
N ARG A 16 -0.53 -2.67 -0.03
CA ARG A 16 0.19 -3.56 -0.93
C ARG A 16 -0.75 -4.30 -1.88
N GLU A 17 -1.82 -4.90 -1.38
CA GLU A 17 -2.78 -5.63 -2.22
C GLU A 17 -3.43 -4.71 -3.26
N LEU A 18 -3.80 -3.48 -2.87
CA LEU A 18 -4.38 -2.48 -3.78
C LEU A 18 -3.37 -2.02 -4.84
N HIS A 19 -2.10 -1.88 -4.48
CA HIS A 19 -1.03 -1.60 -5.43
C HIS A 19 -0.85 -2.75 -6.43
N GLU A 20 -0.74 -3.99 -5.95
CA GLU A 20 -0.56 -5.16 -6.83
C GLU A 20 -1.76 -5.37 -7.77
N LEU A 21 -2.99 -5.11 -7.30
CA LEU A 21 -4.18 -5.09 -8.16
C LEU A 21 -4.09 -4.02 -9.25
N THR A 22 -3.51 -2.87 -8.94
CA THR A 22 -3.31 -1.76 -9.89
C THR A 22 -2.18 -2.09 -10.87
N ARG A 23 -1.10 -2.72 -10.40
CA ARG A 23 0.01 -3.23 -11.22
C ARG A 23 -0.47 -4.20 -12.29
N HIS A 24 -1.40 -5.10 -11.97
CA HIS A 24 -2.00 -5.99 -12.98
C HIS A 24 -2.70 -5.23 -14.14
N ARG A 25 -3.12 -3.98 -13.92
CA ARG A 25 -3.75 -3.12 -14.93
C ARG A 25 -2.76 -2.20 -15.65
N ILE A 26 -1.59 -1.94 -15.06
CA ILE A 26 -0.59 -1.00 -15.58
C ILE A 26 0.71 -1.76 -15.83
N GLN A 27 0.98 -2.07 -17.10
CA GLN A 27 2.06 -2.96 -17.53
C GLN A 27 3.48 -2.52 -17.13
N GLN A 28 3.68 -1.26 -16.74
CA GLN A 28 4.97 -0.69 -16.33
C GLN A 28 5.04 -0.33 -14.83
N CYS A 29 4.05 -0.73 -14.02
CA CYS A 29 4.09 -0.45 -12.59
C CYS A 29 5.07 -1.43 -11.90
N PRO A 30 6.03 -0.95 -11.09
CA PRO A 30 6.89 -1.81 -10.30
C PRO A 30 6.08 -2.69 -9.32
N ALA A 31 6.65 -3.82 -8.91
CA ALA A 31 6.12 -4.55 -7.76
C ALA A 31 6.21 -3.66 -6.51
N TRP A 32 5.31 -3.86 -5.55
CA TRP A 32 5.35 -3.12 -4.28
C TRP A 32 6.71 -3.18 -3.58
N GLU A 33 7.35 -4.36 -3.61
CA GLU A 33 8.66 -4.59 -2.97
C GLU A 33 9.82 -3.89 -3.71
N ASP A 34 9.62 -3.50 -4.97
CA ASP A 34 10.60 -2.80 -5.80
C ASP A 34 10.41 -1.26 -5.77
N LEU A 35 9.38 -0.75 -5.10
CA LEU A 35 9.18 0.70 -4.99
C LEU A 35 10.19 1.32 -4.04
N ASP A 36 10.90 2.34 -4.52
CA ASP A 36 11.81 3.15 -3.73
C ASP A 36 11.10 4.40 -3.20
N PRO A 37 11.00 4.58 -1.86
CA PRO A 37 10.36 5.76 -1.28
C PRO A 37 11.20 7.04 -1.44
N SER A 38 12.45 6.96 -1.93
CA SER A 38 13.29 8.12 -2.22
C SER A 38 13.04 8.66 -3.62
N ASP A 39 12.55 7.84 -4.54
CA ASP A 39 12.07 8.30 -5.85
C ASP A 39 10.70 8.98 -5.69
N PRO A 40 10.55 10.25 -6.13
CA PRO A 40 9.32 11.01 -5.91
C PRO A 40 8.10 10.48 -6.68
N LEU A 41 8.30 9.76 -7.79
CA LEU A 41 7.21 9.14 -8.54
C LEU A 41 6.72 7.89 -7.79
N GLU A 42 7.65 7.03 -7.36
CA GLU A 42 7.34 5.79 -6.64
C GLU A 42 6.81 6.08 -5.23
N ALA A 43 7.34 7.07 -4.53
CA ALA A 43 6.76 7.59 -3.28
C ALA A 43 5.31 8.08 -3.47
N GLY A 44 4.99 8.66 -4.63
CA GLY A 44 3.64 9.03 -5.00
C GLY A 44 2.70 7.83 -5.14
N LEU A 45 3.17 6.73 -5.73
CA LEU A 45 2.42 5.47 -5.86
C LEU A 45 2.18 4.82 -4.49
N ILE A 46 3.22 4.77 -3.65
CA ILE A 46 3.11 4.30 -2.26
C ILE A 46 2.05 5.11 -1.52
N ARG A 47 2.15 6.45 -1.56
CA ARG A 47 1.19 7.33 -0.89
C ARG A 47 -0.24 7.10 -1.38
N TRP A 48 -0.44 7.01 -2.70
CA TRP A 48 -1.74 6.76 -3.30
C TRP A 48 -2.34 5.43 -2.82
N ALA A 49 -1.53 4.38 -2.73
CA ALA A 49 -1.95 3.07 -2.23
C ALA A 49 -2.40 3.14 -0.77
N TYR A 50 -1.67 3.85 0.09
CA TYR A 50 -2.08 4.09 1.48
C TYR A 50 -3.33 4.94 1.60
N GLU A 51 -3.50 5.99 0.79
CA GLU A 51 -4.72 6.81 0.77
C GLU A 51 -5.93 5.94 0.40
N ARG A 52 -5.78 5.05 -0.58
CA ARG A 52 -6.81 4.06 -0.95
C ARG A 52 -7.06 3.02 0.13
N ALA A 53 -6.02 2.56 0.83
CA ALA A 53 -6.17 1.65 1.95
C ALA A 53 -6.94 2.28 3.10
N ARG A 54 -6.68 3.56 3.41
CA ARG A 54 -7.44 4.33 4.42
C ARG A 54 -8.90 4.49 4.04
N ASP A 55 -9.18 4.83 2.78
CA ASP A 55 -10.54 4.93 2.25
C ASP A 55 -11.28 3.58 2.35
N PHE A 56 -10.62 2.50 1.96
CA PHE A 56 -11.17 1.14 2.07
C PHE A 56 -11.47 0.77 3.54
N VAL A 57 -10.52 0.97 4.45
CA VAL A 57 -10.74 0.72 5.89
C VAL A 57 -11.82 1.63 6.46
N GLY A 58 -11.90 2.89 6.05
CA GLY A 58 -12.93 3.84 6.48
C GLY A 58 -14.33 3.46 6.00
N MET A 59 -14.46 2.94 4.78
CA MET A 59 -15.75 2.50 4.21
C MET A 59 -16.23 1.16 4.77
N TYR A 60 -15.32 0.24 5.09
CA TYR A 60 -15.67 -1.13 5.51
C TYR A 60 -15.43 -1.43 7.00
N GLY A 61 -14.66 -0.59 7.70
CA GLY A 61 -14.37 -0.72 9.13
C GLY A 61 -15.26 0.14 10.04
N GLY A 62 -16.11 1.01 9.48
CA GLY A 62 -17.09 1.82 10.22
C GLY A 62 -18.49 1.19 10.33
N ALA A 63 -18.66 -0.08 9.96
CA ALA A 63 -19.94 -0.80 10.03
C ALA A 63 -20.21 -1.39 11.43
N GLU A 64 -19.89 -0.62 12.48
CA GLU A 64 -20.13 -0.96 13.89
C GLU A 64 -20.73 0.24 14.64
N GLU A 65 -21.87 0.77 14.19
CA GLU A 65 -22.76 1.62 15.02
C GLU A 65 -24.24 1.26 14.80
#